data_AF-A0AAV2I210-F1
#
_entry.id   AF-A0AAV2I210-F1
#
_cell.length_a   1.000
_cell.length_b   1.000
_cell.length_c   1.000
_cell.angle_alpha   90.00
_cell.angle_beta   90.00
_cell.angle_gamma   90.00
#
_symmetry.space_group_name_H-M   'P 1'
#
loop_
_entity.id
_entity.type
_entity.pdbx_description
1 polymer ?
#
loop_
_entity_poly.entity_id
_entity_poly.type
_entity_poly.pdbx_seq_one_letter_code
_entity_poly.pdbx_strand_id
1 'polypeptide(L)' 'MLWSGLLRLSVISRIWNTKKKGIQGNLKGEGRILGGVFVIGSGDSGIIMEHREHEFGDYANLTQVLAAAMKIGESKK' A
#
# COMPACT_ATOMS: atom_id res chain seq x y z
N MET A 1 11.94 -12.66 -14.26
CA MET A 1 10.97 -12.08 -13.30
C MET A 1 11.21 -10.61 -12.98
N LEU A 2 12.44 -10.09 -12.90
CA LEU A 2 12.70 -8.66 -12.58
C LEU A 2 12.15 -7.66 -13.61
N TRP A 3 12.38 -7.91 -14.91
CA TRP A 3 11.97 -7.00 -15.98
C TRP A 3 10.45 -7.00 -16.21
N SER A 4 9.78 -8.14 -16.02
CA SER A 4 8.33 -8.27 -16.21
C SER A 4 7.49 -7.52 -15.17
N GLY A 5 8.06 -7.18 -14.00
CA GLY A 5 7.39 -6.38 -12.97
C GLY A 5 7.47 -4.87 -13.24
N LEU A 6 8.62 -4.38 -13.73
CA LEU A 6 8.84 -2.96 -14.02
C LEU A 6 8.31 -2.53 -15.40
N LEU A 7 8.29 -3.42 -16.39
CA LEU A 7 7.85 -3.11 -17.76
C LEU A 7 6.33 -3.11 -17.95
N ARG A 8 5.56 -3.20 -16.87
CA ARG A 8 4.10 -3.13 -16.95
C ARG A 8 3.67 -1.72 -17.29
N LEU A 9 2.77 -1.59 -18.27
CA LEU A 9 2.21 -0.31 -18.69
C LEU A 9 1.53 0.42 -17.51
N SER A 10 0.92 -0.34 -16.59
CA SER A 10 0.32 0.19 -15.36
C SER A 10 1.35 0.90 -14.46
N VAL A 11 2.50 0.29 -14.22
CA VAL A 11 3.59 0.84 -13.39
C VAL A 11 4.16 2.10 -14.03
N ILE A 12 4.41 2.09 -15.34
CA ILE A 12 4.90 3.27 -16.08
C ILE A 12 3.90 4.44 -15.98
N SER A 13 2.61 4.16 -16.17
CA SER A 13 1.55 5.17 -16.05
C SER A 13 1.47 5.75 -14.63
N ARG A 14 1.57 4.91 -13.59
CA ARG A 14 1.59 5.34 -12.18
C ARG A 14 2.79 6.24 -11.88
N ILE A 15 3.99 5.88 -12.32
CA ILE A 15 5.20 6.70 -12.17
C ILE A 15 5.00 8.06 -12.84
N TRP A 16 4.45 8.09 -14.06
CA TRP A 16 4.22 9.35 -14.76
C TRP A 16 3.20 10.24 -14.04
N ASN A 17 2.11 9.66 -13.54
CA ASN A 17 1.10 10.38 -12.77
C ASN A 17 1.66 10.95 -11.45
N THR A 18 2.44 10.15 -10.71
CA THR A 18 3.10 10.59 -9.47
C THR A 18 4.10 11.71 -9.73
N LYS A 19 4.88 11.62 -10.83
CA LYS A 19 5.79 12.70 -11.27
C LYS A 19 5.03 13.98 -11.62
N LYS A 20 3.91 13.90 -12.33
CA LYS A 20 3.04 15.06 -12.63
C LYS A 20 2.51 15.73 -11.36
N LYS A 21 2.25 14.96 -10.30
CA LYS A 21 1.81 15.47 -9.00
C LYS A 21 2.94 16.04 -8.13
N GLY A 22 4.19 16.01 -8.60
CA GLY A 22 5.35 16.53 -7.86
C GLY A 22 5.69 15.73 -6.60
N ILE A 23 5.19 14.50 -6.47
CA ILE A 23 5.43 13.67 -5.29
C ILE A 23 6.86 13.11 -5.37
N GLN A 24 7.68 13.45 -4.38
CA GLN A 24 9.04 12.96 -4.26
C GLN A 24 9.06 11.68 -3.43
N GLY A 25 9.34 10.55 -4.07
CA GLY A 25 9.63 9.29 -3.39
C GLY A 25 11.12 9.16 -3.07
N ASN A 26 11.48 8.21 -2.21
CA ASN A 26 12.85 7.74 -2.06
C ASN A 26 12.96 6.32 -2.65
N LEU A 27 14.07 6.04 -3.34
CA LEU A 27 14.37 4.72 -3.89
C LEU A 27 15.29 3.92 -2.95
N LYS A 28 15.14 4.12 -1.63
CA LYS A 28 16.01 3.52 -0.62
C LYS A 28 15.43 2.17 -0.21
N GLY A 29 16.04 1.08 -0.68
CA GLY A 29 15.60 -0.30 -0.39
C GLY A 29 16.13 -1.28 -1.43
N GLU A 30 15.80 -2.57 -1.30
CA GLU A 30 16.27 -3.58 -2.29
C GLU A 30 15.45 -3.59 -3.60
N GLY A 31 14.22 -3.06 -3.57
CA GLY A 31 13.43 -2.72 -4.77
C GLY A 31 12.85 -3.91 -5.54
N ARG A 32 12.73 -5.08 -4.90
CA ARG A 32 12.24 -6.35 -5.47
C ARG A 32 11.01 -6.89 -4.74
N ILE A 33 10.84 -6.55 -3.47
CA ILE A 33 9.72 -6.95 -2.63
C ILE A 33 8.56 -5.98 -2.85
N LEU A 34 7.36 -6.53 -3.03
CA LEU A 34 6.11 -5.76 -3.06
C LEU A 34 5.69 -5.42 -1.63
N GLY A 35 5.20 -4.20 -1.44
CA GLY A 35 4.72 -3.73 -0.16
C GLY A 35 3.35 -4.29 0.22
N GLY A 36 2.89 -3.86 1.37
CA GLY A 36 1.54 -4.11 1.83
C GLY A 36 1.21 -3.27 3.05
N VAL A 37 -0.08 -3.04 3.27
CA VAL A 37 -0.62 -2.34 4.42
C VAL A 37 -1.50 -3.30 5.19
N PHE A 38 -1.24 -3.45 6.48
CA PHE A 38 -2.03 -4.28 7.38
C PHE A 38 -2.54 -3.42 8.52
N VAL A 39 -3.82 -3.58 8.86
CA VAL A 39 -4.42 -3.01 10.07
C VAL A 39 -4.70 -4.16 11.02
N ILE A 40 -4.06 -4.11 12.19
CA ILE A 40 -4.11 -5.17 13.19
C ILE A 40 -4.89 -4.66 14.40
N GLY A 41 -5.88 -5.43 14.83
CA GLY A 41 -6.70 -5.13 16.00
C GLY A 41 -5.98 -5.36 17.32
N SER A 42 -6.57 -4.85 18.40
CA SER A 42 -6.06 -5.08 19.76
C SER A 42 -6.37 -6.50 20.27
N GLY A 43 -5.47 -7.07 21.07
CA GLY A 43 -5.66 -8.40 21.66
C GLY A 43 -5.72 -9.49 20.59
N ASP A 44 -6.73 -10.36 20.67
CA ASP A 44 -6.89 -11.51 19.79
C ASP A 44 -7.65 -11.22 18.49
N SER A 45 -7.96 -9.94 18.20
CA SER A 45 -8.70 -9.54 16.98
C SER A 45 -7.96 -9.82 15.68
N GLY A 46 -6.64 -10.00 15.72
CA GLY A 46 -5.84 -10.33 14.53
C GLY A 46 -5.86 -9.24 13.45
N ILE A 47 -5.78 -9.66 12.17
CA ILE A 47 -5.73 -8.76 11.02
C ILE A 47 -7.15 -8.36 10.63
N ILE A 48 -7.47 -7.08 10.78
CA ILE A 48 -8.78 -6.50 10.44
C ILE A 48 -8.81 -6.06 8.97
N MET A 49 -7.66 -5.71 8.42
CA MET A 49 -7.52 -5.31 7.03
C MET A 49 -6.14 -5.72 6.52
N GLU A 50 -6.10 -6.27 5.31
CA GLU A 50 -4.89 -6.41 4.54
C GLU A 50 -5.06 -5.77 3.16
N HIS A 51 -4.02 -5.09 2.72
CA HIS A 51 -3.83 -4.67 1.34
C HIS A 51 -2.45 -5.13 0.92
N ARG A 52 -2.39 -6.09 0.00
CA ARG A 52 -1.14 -6.56 -0.59
C ARG A 52 -0.96 -5.84 -1.92
N GLU A 53 0.19 -5.21 -2.12
CA GLU A 53 0.47 -4.57 -3.40
C GLU A 53 0.48 -5.63 -4.50
N HIS A 54 -0.37 -5.45 -5.51
CA HIS A 54 -0.38 -6.34 -6.68
C HIS A 54 0.76 -6.00 -7.64
N GLU A 55 1.10 -4.72 -7.73
CA GLU A 55 2.13 -4.17 -8.61
C GLU A 55 2.84 -3.01 -7.91
N PHE A 56 4.05 -2.68 -8.35
CA PHE A 56 4.80 -1.55 -7.81
C PHE A 56 4.04 -0.23 -7.99
N GLY A 57 3.89 0.50 -6.88
CA GLY A 57 3.11 1.74 -6.85
C GLY A 57 1.60 1.51 -6.82
N ASP A 58 1.15 0.29 -6.53
CA ASP A 58 -0.22 0.07 -6.08
C ASP A 58 -0.46 0.72 -4.72
N TYR A 59 -1.55 1.47 -4.60
CA TYR A 59 -1.81 2.27 -3.39
C TYR A 59 -2.96 1.63 -2.62
N ALA A 60 -2.77 1.46 -1.32
CA ALA A 60 -3.85 1.06 -0.42
C ALA A 60 -4.99 2.08 -0.46
N ASN A 61 -6.23 1.60 -0.38
CA ASN A 61 -7.39 2.48 -0.26
C ASN A 61 -7.42 3.13 1.14
N LEU A 62 -7.05 4.41 1.20
CA LEU A 62 -6.96 5.15 2.47
C LEU A 62 -8.30 5.23 3.22
N THR A 63 -9.43 5.28 2.52
CA THR A 63 -10.76 5.27 3.16
C THR A 63 -11.00 3.94 3.88
N GLN A 64 -10.62 2.83 3.27
CA GLN A 64 -10.73 1.51 3.91
C GLN A 64 -9.73 1.38 5.08
N VAL A 65 -8.51 1.89 4.93
CA VAL A 65 -7.52 1.91 6.03
C VAL A 65 -8.05 2.69 7.22
N LEU A 66 -8.59 3.89 6.96
CA LEU A 66 -9.16 4.75 7.99
C LEU A 66 -10.36 4.09 8.68
N ALA A 67 -11.27 3.48 7.91
CA ALA A 67 -12.42 2.78 8.46
C ALA A 67 -12.00 1.59 9.33
N ALA A 68 -11.00 0.82 8.91
CA ALA A 68 -10.44 -0.28 9.70
C ALA A 68 -9.77 0.22 10.99
N ALA A 69 -9.02 1.34 10.91
CA ALA A 69 -8.39 1.96 12.07
C ALA A 69 -9.42 2.51 13.08
N MET A 70 -10.51 3.12 12.60
CA MET A 70 -11.59 3.64 13.44
C MET A 70 -12.28 2.53 14.25
N LYS A 71 -12.52 1.36 13.64
CA LYS A 71 -13.10 0.20 14.34
C LYS A 71 -12.28 -0.22 15.57
N ILE A 72 -10.96 -0.06 15.53
CA ILE A 72 -10.08 -0.36 16.67
C ILE A 72 -10.29 0.66 17.79
N GLY A 73 -10.41 1.94 17.43
CA GLY A 73 -10.62 3.03 18.39
C GLY A 73 -11.99 2.94 19.09
N GLU A 74 -13.03 2.54 18.36
CA GLU A 74 -14.38 2.38 18.89
C GLU A 74 -14.50 1.17 19.83
N SER A 75 -13.78 0.07 19.56
CA SER A 75 -13.75 -1.13 20.42
C SER A 75 -13.15 -0.89 21.81
N LYS A 76 -12.48 0.25 22.04
CA LYS A 76 -11.89 0.61 23.34
C LYS A 76 -12.82 1.45 24.24
N LYS A 77 -13.99 1.86 23.74
CA LYS A 77 -15.05 2.53 24.53
C LYS A 77 -15.98 1.51 25.17
#